data_AF-A0A0K6GB52-F1
#
_entry.id   AF-A0A0K6GB52-F1
#
_cell.length_a   1.000
_cell.length_b   1.000
_cell.length_c   1.000
_cell.angle_alpha   90.00
_cell.angle_beta   90.00
_cell.angle_gamma   90.00
#
_symmetry.space_group_name_H-M   'P 1'
#
loop_
_entity.id
_entity.type
_entity.pdbx_description
1 polymer ?
#
loop_
_entity_poly.entity_id
_entity_poly.type
_entity_poly.pdbx_seq_one_letter_code
_entity_poly.pdbx_strand_id
1 'polypeptide(L)'
;MSEVTSVVFSESSNSRTGSLRWAAPELLLAEVPKRTTQSDIYALGMTMLEILTGEVPYSECRQDYTIIQKVVKGTLPNRPLDRLKDDNKGNMMWRLLQDCWRRDASERPPPGRIIDTLANHISKA
;
A
#
# COMPACT_ATOMS: atom_id res chain seq x y z
N MET A 1 -27.75 8.05 -24.68
CA MET A 1 -26.40 8.48 -24.28
C MET A 1 -25.99 7.64 -23.09
N SER A 2 -25.08 6.69 -23.29
CA SER A 2 -24.34 6.05 -22.19
C SER A 2 -22.90 5.98 -22.66
N GLU A 3 -22.11 6.94 -22.20
CA GLU A 3 -20.66 6.85 -22.32
C GLU A 3 -20.22 5.71 -21.40
N VAL A 4 -19.83 4.61 -22.02
CA VAL A 4 -19.07 3.57 -21.35
C VAL A 4 -17.68 4.15 -21.16
N THR A 5 -17.42 4.72 -19.98
CA THR A 5 -16.07 5.08 -19.57
C THR A 5 -15.26 3.80 -19.59
N SER A 6 -14.40 3.64 -20.60
CA SER A 6 -13.53 2.48 -20.69
C SER A 6 -12.70 2.41 -19.42
N VAL A 7 -12.78 1.28 -18.73
CA VAL A 7 -11.88 1.00 -17.62
C VAL A 7 -10.51 0.79 -18.26
N VAL A 8 -9.70 1.83 -18.30
CA VAL A 8 -8.37 1.79 -18.90
C VAL A 8 -7.48 1.00 -17.94
N PHE A 9 -7.35 -0.30 -18.17
CA PHE A 9 -6.38 -1.10 -17.45
C PHE A 9 -4.98 -0.69 -17.91
N SER A 10 -4.16 -0.19 -16.98
CA SER A 10 -2.78 0.13 -17.28
C SER A 10 -2.03 -1.14 -17.67
N GLU A 11 -1.42 -1.12 -18.84
CA GLU A 11 -0.40 -2.09 -19.22
C GLU A 11 0.66 -2.13 -18.11
N SER A 12 1.04 -3.31 -17.61
CA SER A 12 2.09 -3.48 -16.60
C SER A 12 3.47 -3.20 -17.19
N SER A 13 3.64 -2.00 -17.74
CA SER A 13 4.93 -1.50 -18.18
C SER A 13 5.81 -1.29 -16.94
N ASN A 14 7.10 -1.55 -17.05
CA ASN A 14 8.10 -1.13 -16.05
C ASN A 14 8.23 0.41 -15.92
N SER A 15 7.28 1.17 -16.47
CA SER A 15 7.29 2.63 -16.38
C SER A 15 6.93 3.06 -14.96
N ARG A 16 7.87 3.74 -14.31
CA ARG A 16 7.86 4.11 -12.90
C ARG A 16 6.79 5.16 -12.53
N THR A 17 6.10 5.72 -13.49
CA THR A 17 5.34 6.98 -13.33
C THR A 17 3.92 6.80 -12.80
N GLY A 18 3.23 5.67 -13.06
CA GLY A 18 1.82 5.51 -12.67
C GLY A 18 1.61 5.07 -11.22
N SER A 19 2.46 4.17 -10.70
CA SER A 19 2.22 3.47 -9.44
C SER A 19 3.29 3.72 -8.36
N LEU A 20 4.03 4.82 -8.48
CA LEU A 20 5.16 5.15 -7.59
C LEU A 20 4.79 5.11 -6.09
N ARG A 21 3.61 5.63 -5.74
CA ARG A 21 3.12 5.72 -4.35
C ARG A 21 2.88 4.37 -3.68
N TRP A 22 2.65 3.33 -4.48
CA TRP A 22 2.44 1.96 -4.01
C TRP A 22 3.71 1.10 -4.14
N ALA A 23 4.78 1.62 -4.76
CA ALA A 23 5.98 0.85 -5.03
C ALA A 23 6.78 0.57 -3.76
N ALA A 24 7.14 -0.69 -3.56
CA ALA A 24 8.00 -1.13 -2.48
C ALA A 24 9.42 -0.52 -2.60
N PRO A 25 10.12 -0.26 -1.47
CA PRO A 25 11.42 0.41 -1.48
C PRO A 25 12.48 -0.33 -2.32
N GLU A 26 12.47 -1.65 -2.33
CA GLU A 26 13.41 -2.47 -3.12
C GLU A 26 13.24 -2.29 -4.62
N LEU A 27 12.03 -1.97 -5.11
CA LEU A 27 11.78 -1.69 -6.53
C LEU A 27 12.28 -0.29 -6.95
N LEU A 28 12.39 0.64 -6.01
CA LEU A 28 12.89 1.99 -6.27
C LEU A 28 14.42 2.05 -6.27
N LEU A 29 15.05 1.19 -5.47
CA LEU A 29 16.50 1.13 -5.27
C LEU A 29 17.22 0.23 -6.28
N ALA A 30 16.54 -0.76 -6.85
CA ALA A 30 17.15 -1.66 -7.84
C ALA A 30 17.35 -0.97 -9.20
N GLU A 31 18.50 -1.23 -9.84
CA GLU A 31 18.74 -0.83 -11.24
C GLU A 31 17.78 -1.55 -12.19
N VAL A 32 17.56 -2.85 -11.96
CA VAL A 32 16.58 -3.67 -12.68
C VAL A 32 15.54 -4.16 -11.67
N PRO A 33 14.41 -3.46 -11.52
CA PRO A 33 13.38 -3.82 -10.55
C PRO A 33 12.74 -5.17 -10.90
N LYS A 34 12.74 -6.09 -9.93
CA LYS A 34 12.08 -7.39 -10.03
C LYS A 34 10.90 -7.44 -9.08
N ARG A 35 9.69 -7.55 -9.63
CA ARG A 35 8.47 -7.75 -8.84
C ARG A 35 8.47 -9.14 -8.19
N THR A 36 8.03 -9.17 -6.95
CA THR A 36 7.91 -10.35 -6.11
C THR A 36 6.57 -10.32 -5.39
N THR A 37 6.14 -11.46 -4.86
CA THR A 37 4.97 -11.52 -3.99
C THR A 37 5.09 -10.52 -2.84
N GLN A 38 6.28 -10.37 -2.25
CA GLN A 38 6.51 -9.44 -1.15
C GLN A 38 6.36 -7.97 -1.59
N SER A 39 6.78 -7.62 -2.81
CA SER A 39 6.54 -6.27 -3.35
C SER A 39 5.05 -6.02 -3.59
N ASP A 40 4.30 -7.05 -3.99
CA ASP A 40 2.85 -6.94 -4.14
C ASP A 40 2.15 -6.79 -2.78
N ILE A 41 2.65 -7.44 -1.71
CA ILE A 41 2.14 -7.25 -0.34
C ILE A 41 2.31 -5.80 0.14
N TYR A 42 3.44 -5.17 -0.17
CA TYR A 42 3.66 -3.75 0.16
C TYR A 42 2.66 -2.85 -0.57
N ALA A 43 2.51 -3.07 -1.89
CA ALA A 43 1.57 -2.33 -2.72
C ALA A 43 0.12 -2.52 -2.24
N LEU A 44 -0.25 -3.76 -1.89
CA LEU A 44 -1.55 -4.08 -1.32
C LEU A 44 -1.81 -3.32 -0.02
N GLY A 45 -0.84 -3.20 0.88
CA GLY A 45 -0.99 -2.38 2.09
C GLY A 45 -1.27 -0.91 1.76
N MET A 46 -0.59 -0.36 0.75
CA MET A 46 -0.84 1.01 0.27
C MET A 46 -2.23 1.15 -0.35
N THR A 47 -2.69 0.16 -1.11
CA THR A 47 -4.06 0.11 -1.66
C THR A 47 -5.11 0.04 -0.54
N MET A 48 -4.88 -0.76 0.50
CA MET A 48 -5.79 -0.83 1.64
C MET A 48 -5.89 0.52 2.36
N LEU A 49 -4.76 1.22 2.54
CA LEU A 49 -4.77 2.58 3.09
C LEU A 49 -5.60 3.52 2.24
N GLU A 50 -5.40 3.52 0.92
CA GLU A 50 -6.16 4.33 -0.04
C GLU A 50 -7.66 4.04 0.03
N ILE A 51 -8.06 2.77 0.14
CA ILE A 51 -9.47 2.39 0.32
C ILE A 51 -10.04 2.97 1.61
N LEU A 52 -9.26 2.95 2.70
CA LEU A 52 -9.71 3.44 4.01
C LEU A 52 -9.83 4.96 4.07
N THR A 53 -8.91 5.68 3.42
CA THR A 53 -8.88 7.16 3.43
C THR A 53 -9.69 7.79 2.30
N GLY A 54 -9.82 7.09 1.17
CA GLY A 54 -10.27 7.67 -0.10
C GLY A 54 -9.21 8.54 -0.78
N GLU A 55 -7.96 8.52 -0.29
CA GLU A 55 -6.86 9.34 -0.80
C GLU A 55 -5.66 8.48 -1.17
N VAL A 56 -4.93 8.88 -2.22
CA VAL A 56 -3.69 8.20 -2.62
C VAL A 56 -2.66 8.21 -1.49
N PRO A 57 -1.78 7.19 -1.38
CA PRO A 57 -0.72 7.18 -0.38
C PRO A 57 0.19 8.40 -0.52
N TYR A 58 0.58 8.98 0.62
CA TYR A 58 1.38 10.21 0.68
C TYR A 58 0.71 11.41 -0.02
N SER A 59 -0.61 11.58 0.10
CA SER A 59 -1.39 12.64 -0.55
C SER A 59 -0.86 14.06 -0.30
N GLU A 60 -0.12 14.28 0.80
CA GLU A 60 0.54 15.53 1.12
C GLU A 60 1.76 15.85 0.24
N CYS A 61 2.32 14.84 -0.44
CA CYS A 61 3.49 14.99 -1.30
C CYS A 61 3.08 15.35 -2.73
N ARG A 62 3.53 16.53 -3.20
CA ARG A 62 3.27 17.02 -4.56
C ARG A 62 4.25 16.51 -5.62
N GLN A 63 5.46 16.13 -5.21
CA GLN A 63 6.55 15.74 -6.10
C GLN A 63 6.94 14.28 -5.88
N ASP A 64 7.12 13.55 -6.97
CA ASP A 64 7.55 12.14 -6.97
C ASP A 64 8.86 11.91 -6.22
N TYR A 65 9.80 12.84 -6.36
CA TYR A 65 11.07 12.78 -5.63
C TYR A 65 10.87 12.74 -4.10
N THR A 66 9.94 13.52 -3.56
CA THR A 66 9.64 13.53 -2.12
C THR A 66 9.08 12.18 -1.67
N ILE A 67 8.25 11.54 -2.50
CA ILE A 67 7.67 10.22 -2.23
C ILE A 67 8.78 9.17 -2.22
N ILE A 68 9.63 9.16 -3.25
CA ILE A 68 10.79 8.26 -3.33
C ILE A 68 11.67 8.40 -2.09
N GLN A 69 11.99 9.63 -1.68
CA GLN A 69 12.80 9.87 -0.49
C GLN A 69 12.14 9.33 0.78
N LYS A 70 10.83 9.55 0.97
CA LYS A 70 10.09 9.01 2.12
C LYS A 70 10.13 7.48 2.14
N VAL A 71 9.79 6.85 1.01
CA VAL A 71 9.76 5.38 0.90
C VAL A 71 11.15 4.79 1.15
N VAL A 72 12.21 5.34 0.52
CA VAL A 72 13.60 4.88 0.71
C VAL A 72 14.10 5.09 2.15
N LYS A 73 13.67 6.15 2.83
CA LYS A 73 13.99 6.38 4.24
C LYS A 73 13.17 5.49 5.19
N GLY A 74 12.11 4.84 4.70
CA GLY A 74 11.18 4.06 5.53
C GLY A 74 10.16 4.92 6.26
N THR A 75 9.92 6.15 5.79
CA THR A 75 8.85 7.01 6.31
C THR A 75 7.51 6.52 5.78
N LEU A 76 6.66 6.02 6.67
CA LEU A 76 5.32 5.52 6.33
C LEU A 76 4.29 6.67 6.26
N PRO A 77 3.14 6.45 5.59
CA PRO A 77 2.01 7.37 5.66
C PRO A 77 1.51 7.56 7.10
N ASN A 78 0.87 8.69 7.37
CA ASN A 78 0.26 8.94 8.67
C ASN A 78 -0.96 8.04 8.87
N ARG A 79 -1.20 7.64 10.13
CA ARG A 79 -2.43 6.92 10.49
C ARG A 79 -3.63 7.85 10.36
N PRO A 80 -4.66 7.52 9.57
CA PRO A 80 -5.88 8.32 9.47
C PRO A 80 -6.78 8.04 10.67
N LEU A 81 -6.61 8.78 11.77
CA LEU A 81 -7.35 8.53 13.03
C LEU A 81 -8.87 8.75 12.92
N ASP A 82 -9.32 9.52 11.93
CA ASP A 82 -10.72 9.72 11.58
C ASP A 82 -11.37 8.45 11.01
N ARG A 83 -10.60 7.59 10.34
CA ARG A 83 -11.05 6.31 9.75
C ARG A 83 -10.64 5.09 10.57
N LEU A 84 -9.39 5.08 11.05
CA LEU A 84 -8.78 4.06 11.90
C LEU A 84 -8.60 4.61 13.33
N LYS A 85 -9.71 4.66 14.07
CA LYS A 85 -9.76 5.10 15.47
C LYS A 85 -8.79 4.32 16.36
N ASP A 86 -8.43 4.91 17.49
CA ASP A 86 -7.63 4.24 18.52
C ASP A 86 -8.50 3.30 19.38
N ASP A 87 -9.09 2.32 18.71
CA ASP A 87 -9.81 1.21 19.33
C ASP A 87 -9.17 -0.13 18.91
N ASN A 88 -9.69 -1.23 19.45
CA ASN A 88 -9.14 -2.55 19.16
C ASN A 88 -9.16 -2.89 17.65
N LYS A 89 -10.19 -2.46 16.93
CA LYS A 89 -10.36 -2.75 15.49
C LYS A 89 -9.38 -1.92 14.66
N GLY A 90 -9.35 -0.61 14.87
CA GLY A 90 -8.43 0.30 14.18
C GLY A 90 -6.96 -0.01 14.47
N ASN A 91 -6.63 -0.37 15.72
CA ASN A 91 -5.27 -0.78 16.10
C ASN A 91 -4.85 -2.08 15.42
N MET A 92 -5.76 -3.05 15.29
CA MET A 92 -5.48 -4.31 14.59
C MET A 92 -5.26 -4.09 13.09
N MET A 93 -6.13 -3.30 12.43
CA MET A 93 -5.97 -2.96 11.02
C MET A 93 -4.68 -2.17 10.77
N TRP A 94 -4.38 -1.18 11.60
CA TRP A 94 -3.15 -0.39 11.47
C TRP A 94 -1.89 -1.25 11.58
N ARG A 95 -1.86 -2.19 12.54
CA ARG A 95 -0.73 -3.15 12.67
C ARG A 95 -0.58 -4.02 11.42
N LEU A 96 -1.67 -4.50 10.85
CA LEU A 96 -1.64 -5.29 9.60
C LEU A 96 -1.01 -4.48 8.45
N LEU A 97 -1.39 -3.20 8.30
CA LEU A 97 -0.79 -2.32 7.30
C LEU A 97 0.71 -2.10 7.55
N GLN A 98 1.10 -1.86 8.80
CA GLN A 98 2.52 -1.72 9.17
C GLN A 98 3.33 -2.98 8.87
N ASP A 99 2.76 -4.17 9.07
CA ASP A 99 3.41 -5.44 8.72
C ASP A 99 3.53 -5.62 7.20
N CYS A 100 2.57 -5.15 6.41
CA CYS A 100 2.69 -5.12 4.94
C CYS A 100 3.80 -4.17 4.47
N TRP A 101 4.07 -3.10 5.21
CA TRP A 101 5.07 -2.07 4.87
C TRP A 101 6.44 -2.29 5.51
N ARG A 102 6.74 -3.50 6.00
CA ARG A 102 8.08 -3.82 6.51
C ARG A 102 9.14 -3.55 5.44
N ARG A 103 10.25 -2.96 5.88
CA ARG A 103 11.34 -2.57 5.00
C ARG A 103 12.01 -3.80 4.40
N ASP A 104 12.29 -4.81 5.23
CA ASP A 104 12.70 -6.11 4.75
C ASP A 104 11.50 -6.83 4.11
N ALA A 105 11.65 -7.21 2.85
CA ALA A 105 10.61 -7.90 2.10
C ALA A 105 10.25 -9.25 2.74
N SER A 106 11.21 -9.94 3.37
CA SER A 106 11.00 -11.25 4.00
C SER A 106 10.20 -11.19 5.29
N GLU A 107 10.16 -10.03 5.96
CA GLU A 107 9.36 -9.81 7.17
C GLU A 107 7.89 -9.51 6.88
N ARG A 108 7.54 -9.27 5.61
CA ARG A 108 6.15 -9.00 5.22
C ARG A 108 5.31 -10.28 5.32
N PRO A 109 4.05 -10.19 5.78
CA PRO A 109 3.21 -11.36 5.95
C PRO A 109 2.91 -12.04 4.61
N PRO A 110 2.79 -13.38 4.59
CA PRO A 110 2.30 -14.07 3.41
C PRO A 110 0.82 -13.72 3.16
N PRO A 111 0.33 -13.81 1.91
CA PRO A 111 -1.05 -13.46 1.56
C PRO A 111 -2.11 -14.15 2.44
N GLY A 112 -1.91 -15.43 2.78
CA GLY A 112 -2.84 -16.18 3.63
C GLY A 112 -3.07 -15.53 5.00
N ARG A 113 -2.00 -15.06 5.66
CA ARG A 113 -2.09 -14.41 6.97
C ARG A 113 -2.88 -13.10 6.90
N ILE A 114 -2.79 -12.37 5.79
CA ILE A 114 -3.55 -11.14 5.57
C ILE A 114 -5.04 -11.48 5.46
N ILE A 115 -5.40 -12.48 4.65
CA ILE A 115 -6.78 -12.95 4.49
C ILE A 115 -7.35 -13.40 5.83
N ASP A 116 -6.63 -14.21 6.59
CA ASP A 116 -7.06 -14.69 7.90
C ASP A 116 -7.32 -13.53 8.87
N THR A 117 -6.44 -12.52 8.87
CA THR A 117 -6.59 -11.34 9.73
C THR A 117 -7.83 -10.53 9.34
N LEU A 118 -8.05 -10.30 8.04
CA LEU A 118 -9.21 -9.58 7.54
C LEU A 118 -10.52 -10.34 7.77
N ALA A 119 -10.55 -11.66 7.53
CA ALA A 119 -11.72 -12.50 7.73
C ALA A 119 -12.15 -12.54 9.21
N ASN A 120 -11.19 -12.64 10.12
CA ASN A 120 -11.43 -12.54 11.56
C ASN A 120 -11.97 -11.15 11.99
N HIS A 121 -11.66 -10.11 11.22
CA HIS A 121 -12.14 -8.77 11.48
C HIS A 121 -13.59 -8.57 10.99
N ILE A 122 -13.91 -9.07 9.80
CA ILE A 122 -15.23 -8.95 9.17
C ILE A 122 -16.26 -9.84 9.88
N SER A 123 -15.88 -11.06 10.29
CA SER A 123 -16.78 -12.00 10.99
C SER A 123 -17.16 -11.57 12.42
N LYS A 124 -16.50 -10.55 12.98
CA LYS A 124 -16.77 -9.96 14.30
C LYS A 124 -17.30 -8.53 14.22
N ALA A 125 -17.80 -8.11 13.05
CA ALA A 125 -18.50 -6.85 12.84
C ALA A 125 -20.01 -7.11 12.80
#